data_AF-A0A7W1CX77-F1
#
_entry.id   AF-A0A7W1CX77-F1
#
_cell.length_a   1.000
_cell.length_b   1.000
_cell.length_c   1.000
_cell.angle_alpha   90.00
_cell.angle_beta   90.00
_cell.angle_gamma   90.00
#
_symmetry.space_group_name_H-M   'P 1'
#
loop_
_entity.id
_entity.type
_entity.pdbx_description
1 polymer ?
#
loop_
_entity_poly.entity_id
_entity_poly.type
_entity_poly.pdbx_seq_one_letter_code
_entity_poly.pdbx_strand_id
1 'polypeptide(L)'
;MAKRGYTRDTIRGGASEWDVSRPFSSYARTLATLLVHPVRFFELLPRIPDMRAPALFLMFSGLPAAILWLLFWGLYPALVAIVLPLPLSFLLAGLYHLGVLGGRHGYVVTWRVLAYPLGFYLPFAAIPVLGPLGAAYIGLVLMPLGLAEVHEVGRPRAWLFCAAVGVALGAVYYFASVA
;
A
#
# COMPACT_ATOMS: atom_id res chain seq x y z
N MET A 1 -29.62 -13.15 14.74
CA MET A 1 -28.30 -12.50 14.87
C MET A 1 -28.35 -11.14 14.20
N ALA A 2 -28.13 -10.07 14.97
CA ALA A 2 -28.29 -8.70 14.50
C ALA A 2 -27.24 -8.37 13.42
N LYS A 3 -27.71 -8.05 12.21
CA LYS A 3 -26.95 -7.32 11.20
C LYS A 3 -26.58 -5.96 11.79
N ARG A 4 -25.39 -5.82 12.37
CA ARG A 4 -24.85 -4.51 12.73
C ARG A 4 -24.76 -3.70 11.44
N GLY A 5 -25.54 -2.62 11.36
CA GLY A 5 -25.53 -1.69 10.26
C GLY A 5 -24.11 -1.24 9.97
N TYR A 6 -23.60 -1.62 8.80
CA TYR A 6 -22.35 -1.13 8.24
C TYR A 6 -22.63 0.26 7.66
N THR A 7 -23.00 1.19 8.54
CA THR A 7 -23.19 2.59 8.22
C THR A 7 -22.53 3.37 9.34
N ARG A 8 -21.48 4.12 8.97
CA ARG A 8 -21.08 5.39 9.60
C ARG A 8 -19.89 5.45 10.57
N ASP A 9 -18.82 4.65 10.39
CA ASP A 9 -17.52 5.00 10.99
C ASP A 9 -16.32 4.27 10.34
N THR A 10 -15.97 4.61 9.09
CA THR A 10 -14.66 4.22 8.49
C THR A 10 -13.47 4.86 9.22
N ILE A 11 -13.76 5.84 10.09
CA ILE A 11 -12.78 6.56 10.92
C ILE A 11 -12.44 5.78 12.20
N ARG A 12 -13.33 4.89 12.70
CA ARG A 12 -13.11 4.11 13.95
C ARG A 12 -12.43 2.76 13.77
N GLY A 13 -11.97 2.45 12.55
CA GLY A 13 -11.07 1.35 12.19
C GLY A 13 -11.53 -0.09 12.49
N GLY A 14 -11.49 -0.94 11.46
CA GLY A 14 -11.53 -2.40 11.57
C GLY A 14 -10.14 -3.01 11.81
N ALA A 15 -10.04 -4.35 11.83
CA ALA A 15 -8.77 -5.07 12.02
C ALA A 15 -7.71 -4.76 10.94
N SER A 16 -8.15 -4.31 9.76
CA SER A 16 -7.34 -3.99 8.58
C SER A 16 -7.56 -2.55 8.09
N GLU A 17 -8.13 -1.69 8.93
CA GLU A 17 -8.40 -0.29 8.60
C GLU A 17 -7.88 0.63 9.70
N TRP A 18 -7.19 1.69 9.29
CA TRP A 18 -6.55 2.61 10.22
C TRP A 18 -7.58 3.51 10.92
N ASP A 19 -7.50 3.55 12.24
CA ASP A 19 -8.36 4.34 13.14
C ASP A 19 -7.66 5.66 13.49
N VAL A 20 -8.21 6.76 12.98
CA VAL A 20 -7.67 8.12 13.16
C VAL A 20 -7.79 8.59 14.61
N SER A 21 -8.75 8.06 15.38
CA SER A 21 -8.95 8.43 16.79
C SER A 21 -7.83 7.91 17.70
N ARG A 22 -7.10 6.87 17.26
CA ARG A 22 -5.99 6.25 18.00
C ARG A 22 -4.78 6.03 17.09
N PRO A 23 -4.21 7.11 16.50
CA PRO A 23 -3.40 7.05 15.29
C PRO A 23 -2.18 6.14 15.45
N PHE A 24 -1.42 6.27 16.54
CA PHE A 24 -0.20 5.47 16.78
C PHE A 24 -0.50 3.99 17.03
N SER A 25 -1.46 3.70 17.92
CA SER A 25 -1.78 2.31 18.28
C SER A 25 -2.43 1.55 17.11
N SER A 26 -3.25 2.25 16.32
CA SER A 26 -3.84 1.70 15.11
C SER A 26 -2.78 1.51 14.03
N TYR A 27 -1.89 2.48 13.85
CA TYR A 27 -0.79 2.39 12.90
C TYR A 27 0.09 1.16 13.16
N ALA A 28 0.58 1.00 14.39
CA ALA A 28 1.41 -0.14 14.78
C ALA A 28 0.67 -1.47 14.58
N ARG A 29 -0.63 -1.53 14.93
CA ARG A 29 -1.47 -2.73 14.71
C ARG A 29 -1.64 -3.05 13.23
N THR A 30 -1.93 -2.05 12.40
CA THR A 30 -2.09 -2.22 10.96
C THR A 30 -0.81 -2.76 10.34
N LEU A 31 0.35 -2.18 10.69
CA LEU A 31 1.64 -2.66 10.23
C LEU A 31 1.94 -4.08 10.72
N ALA A 32 1.73 -4.36 12.00
CA ALA A 32 1.96 -5.69 12.56
C ALA A 32 1.07 -6.75 11.90
N THR A 33 -0.20 -6.43 11.66
CA THR A 33 -1.13 -7.36 11.02
C THR A 33 -0.77 -7.59 9.55
N LEU A 34 -0.41 -6.51 8.83
CA LEU A 34 0.02 -6.61 7.44
C LEU A 34 1.29 -7.46 7.29
N LEU A 35 2.22 -7.39 8.25
CA LEU A 35 3.46 -8.16 8.20
C LEU A 35 3.30 -9.61 8.67
N VAL A 36 2.65 -9.81 9.82
CA VAL A 36 2.58 -11.12 10.48
C VAL A 36 1.47 -11.98 9.87
N HIS A 37 0.37 -11.36 9.44
CA HIS A 37 -0.80 -12.05 8.92
C HIS A 37 -1.36 -11.38 7.64
N PRO A 38 -0.55 -11.30 6.56
CA PRO A 38 -0.92 -10.55 5.35
C PRO A 38 -2.20 -11.08 4.69
N VAL A 39 -2.41 -12.40 4.67
CA VAL A 39 -3.63 -13.01 4.11
C VAL A 39 -4.87 -12.51 4.86
N ARG A 40 -4.85 -12.66 6.20
CA ARG A 40 -5.95 -12.23 7.08
C ARG A 40 -6.20 -10.72 6.98
N PHE A 41 -5.14 -9.93 6.81
CA PHE A 41 -5.25 -8.49 6.59
C PHE A 41 -6.09 -8.19 5.34
N PHE A 42 -5.77 -8.81 4.21
CA PHE A 42 -6.47 -8.59 2.95
C PHE A 42 -7.88 -9.22 2.91
N GLU A 43 -8.08 -10.37 3.56
CA GLU A 43 -9.41 -10.99 3.71
C GLU A 43 -10.41 -10.07 4.44
N LEU A 44 -9.92 -9.43 5.52
CA LEU A 44 -10.68 -8.52 6.35
C LEU A 44 -10.75 -7.09 5.78
N LEU A 45 -9.98 -6.78 4.73
CA LEU A 45 -9.92 -5.43 4.16
C LEU A 45 -11.31 -5.01 3.66
N PRO A 46 -11.83 -3.83 4.09
CA PRO A 46 -13.11 -3.35 3.62
C PRO A 46 -13.12 -3.13 2.10
N ARG A 47 -14.04 -3.80 1.41
CA ARG A 47 -14.25 -3.72 -0.04
C ARG A 47 -15.16 -2.55 -0.44
N ILE A 48 -15.01 -1.41 0.24
CA ILE A 48 -15.83 -0.21 0.02
C ILE A 48 -14.99 0.88 -0.68
N PRO A 49 -15.58 1.68 -1.56
CA PRO A 49 -14.90 2.77 -2.27
C PRO A 49 -14.71 4.01 -1.39
N ASP A 50 -14.17 3.85 -0.18
CA ASP A 50 -13.77 4.96 0.69
C ASP A 50 -12.24 5.13 0.65
N MET A 51 -11.81 6.36 0.35
CA MET A 51 -10.40 6.71 0.23
C MET A 51 -9.78 7.23 1.53
N ARG A 52 -10.59 7.66 2.50
CA ARG A 52 -10.13 8.52 3.61
C ARG A 52 -9.11 7.84 4.51
N ALA A 53 -9.45 6.68 5.07
CA ALA A 53 -8.56 5.94 5.96
C ALA A 53 -7.20 5.57 5.29
N PRO A 54 -7.17 4.96 4.08
CA PRO A 54 -5.90 4.65 3.41
C PRO A 54 -5.11 5.90 2.99
N ALA A 55 -5.77 6.99 2.58
CA ALA A 55 -5.09 8.26 2.30
C ALA A 55 -4.37 8.79 3.54
N LEU A 56 -5.09 8.86 4.66
CA LEU A 56 -4.52 9.39 5.89
C LEU A 56 -3.44 8.46 6.45
N PHE A 57 -3.59 7.14 6.31
CA PHE A 57 -2.54 6.18 6.66
C PHE A 57 -1.27 6.41 5.83
N LEU A 58 -1.38 6.61 4.51
CA LEU A 58 -0.25 6.93 3.64
C LEU A 58 0.42 8.25 4.05
N MET A 59 -0.36 9.30 4.29
CA MET A 59 0.16 10.59 4.76
C MET A 59 0.86 10.45 6.11
N PHE A 60 0.27 9.69 7.03
CA PHE A 60 0.85 9.43 8.35
C PHE A 60 2.17 8.64 8.25
N SER A 61 2.24 7.63 7.38
CA SER A 61 3.49 6.92 7.04
C SER A 61 4.54 7.82 6.39
N GLY A 62 4.12 8.89 5.72
CA GLY A 62 5.01 9.90 5.15
C GLY A 62 5.81 10.66 6.22
N LEU A 63 5.30 10.79 7.45
CA LEU A 63 6.01 11.49 8.54
C LEU A 63 7.30 10.76 8.98
N PRO A 64 7.28 9.48 9.41
CA PRO A 64 8.50 8.77 9.73
C PRO A 64 9.41 8.61 8.51
N ALA A 65 8.84 8.46 7.31
CA ALA A 65 9.63 8.46 6.08
C ALA A 65 10.37 9.78 5.89
N ALA A 66 9.71 10.93 5.97
CA ALA A 66 10.33 12.24 5.81
C ALA A 66 11.47 12.48 6.81
N ILE A 67 11.31 12.04 8.06
CA ILE A 67 12.38 12.12 9.07
C ILE A 67 13.59 11.30 8.61
N LEU A 68 13.40 10.04 8.21
CA LEU A 68 14.50 9.18 7.76
C LEU A 68 15.16 9.72 6.49
N TRP A 69 14.36 10.17 5.52
CA TRP A 69 14.85 10.74 4.27
C TRP A 69 15.62 12.05 4.52
N LEU A 70 15.20 12.88 5.48
CA LEU A 70 15.93 14.08 5.90
C LEU A 70 17.30 13.72 6.47
N LEU A 71 17.36 12.69 7.32
CA LEU A 71 18.59 12.25 7.97
C LEU A 71 19.61 11.64 6.99
N PHE A 72 19.13 10.84 6.02
CA PHE A 72 20.02 10.12 5.09
C PHE A 72 20.30 10.89 3.78
N TRP A 73 19.37 11.73 3.31
CA TRP A 73 19.40 12.29 1.95
C TRP A 73 19.09 13.79 1.88
N GLY A 74 18.73 14.43 3.00
CA GLY A 74 18.49 15.87 3.10
C GLY A 74 17.05 16.32 2.81
N LEU A 75 16.87 17.64 2.69
CA LEU A 75 15.55 18.28 2.71
C LEU A 75 14.68 17.94 1.49
N TYR A 76 15.23 18.01 0.28
CA TYR A 76 14.44 17.78 -0.94
C TYR A 76 13.83 16.36 -0.98
N PRO A 77 14.60 15.29 -0.73
CA PRO A 77 14.03 13.94 -0.65
C PRO A 77 13.01 13.78 0.48
N ALA A 78 13.19 14.44 1.62
CA ALA A 78 12.21 14.45 2.70
C ALA A 78 10.87 15.07 2.29
N LEU A 79 10.89 16.18 1.55
CA LEU A 79 9.67 16.81 1.01
C LEU A 79 8.98 15.88 -0.01
N VAL A 80 9.76 15.22 -0.86
CA VAL A 80 9.25 14.21 -1.81
C VAL A 80 8.55 13.07 -1.07
N ALA A 81 9.11 12.58 0.04
CA ALA A 81 8.53 11.51 0.85
C ALA A 81 7.19 11.86 1.51
N ILE A 82 6.85 13.15 1.62
CA ILE A 82 5.55 13.61 2.13
C ILE A 82 4.54 13.77 0.99
N VAL A 83 4.94 14.42 -0.10
CA VAL A 83 4.03 14.88 -1.14
C VAL A 83 3.76 13.82 -2.19
N LEU A 84 4.81 13.12 -2.65
CA LEU A 84 4.74 12.24 -3.80
C LEU A 84 4.02 10.88 -3.58
N PRO A 85 4.00 10.26 -2.37
CA PRO A 85 3.41 8.94 -2.21
C PRO A 85 1.92 8.89 -2.55
N LEU A 86 1.17 9.91 -2.19
CA LEU A 86 -0.27 9.96 -2.47
C LEU A 86 -0.58 9.97 -3.98
N PRO A 87 -0.10 10.95 -4.79
CA PRO A 87 -0.35 10.94 -6.24
C PRO A 87 0.26 9.72 -6.92
N LEU A 88 1.46 9.30 -6.53
CA LEU A 88 2.12 8.13 -7.14
C LEU A 88 1.34 6.84 -6.86
N SER A 89 0.78 6.68 -5.67
CA SER A 89 -0.03 5.52 -5.33
C SER A 89 -1.29 5.40 -6.19
N PHE A 90 -1.90 6.53 -6.58
CA PHE A 90 -3.05 6.52 -7.50
C PHE A 90 -2.66 6.08 -8.91
N LEU A 91 -1.55 6.60 -9.43
CA LEU A 91 -1.02 6.18 -10.73
C LEU A 91 -0.69 4.69 -10.73
N LEU A 92 -0.01 4.22 -9.68
CA LEU A 92 0.34 2.81 -9.51
C LEU A 92 -0.91 1.95 -9.40
N ALA A 93 -1.92 2.37 -8.63
CA ALA A 93 -3.18 1.65 -8.56
C ALA A 93 -3.88 1.57 -9.92
N GLY A 94 -3.73 2.57 -10.80
CA GLY A 94 -4.25 2.53 -12.16
C GLY A 94 -3.63 1.40 -12.95
N LEU A 95 -2.30 1.29 -12.90
CA LEU A 95 -1.54 0.21 -13.51
C LEU A 95 -1.97 -1.16 -12.96
N TYR A 96 -2.05 -1.31 -11.63
CA TYR A 96 -2.47 -2.56 -10.99
C TYR A 96 -3.94 -2.91 -11.25
N HIS A 97 -4.80 -1.92 -11.45
CA HIS A 97 -6.20 -2.13 -11.79
C HIS A 97 -6.37 -2.79 -13.16
N LEU A 98 -5.48 -2.47 -14.12
CA LEU A 98 -5.43 -3.14 -15.43
C LEU A 98 -5.10 -4.64 -15.28
N GLY A 99 -4.27 -5.01 -14.31
CA GLY A 99 -3.94 -6.41 -14.03
C GLY A 99 -5.11 -7.25 -13.54
N VAL A 100 -6.06 -6.61 -12.86
CA VAL A 100 -7.26 -7.23 -12.29
C VAL A 100 -8.54 -6.98 -13.09
N LEU A 101 -8.43 -6.65 -14.39
CA LEU A 101 -9.58 -6.57 -15.28
C LEU A 101 -10.40 -7.87 -15.23
N GLY A 102 -11.69 -7.75 -14.96
CA GLY A 102 -12.61 -8.86 -14.68
C GLY A 102 -12.74 -9.24 -13.21
N GLY A 103 -12.02 -8.58 -12.30
CA GLY A 103 -12.17 -8.74 -10.85
C GLY A 103 -13.43 -8.08 -10.29
N ARG A 104 -13.80 -8.43 -9.06
CA ARG A 104 -15.11 -8.08 -8.47
C ARG A 104 -15.28 -6.63 -8.02
N HIS A 105 -14.19 -5.88 -7.88
CA HIS A 105 -14.18 -4.55 -7.26
C HIS A 105 -13.53 -3.50 -8.16
N GLY A 106 -13.95 -2.25 -8.01
CA GLY A 106 -13.48 -1.12 -8.80
C GLY A 106 -12.12 -0.55 -8.36
N TYR A 107 -11.65 0.43 -9.14
CA TYR A 107 -10.36 1.10 -8.98
C TYR A 107 -10.04 1.54 -7.54
N VAL A 108 -11.00 2.16 -6.83
CA VAL A 108 -10.76 2.67 -5.47
C VAL A 108 -10.37 1.53 -4.53
N VAL A 109 -11.01 0.36 -4.66
CA VAL A 109 -10.67 -0.82 -3.85
C VAL A 109 -9.28 -1.34 -4.20
N THR A 110 -8.90 -1.35 -5.48
CA THR A 110 -7.52 -1.65 -5.89
C THR A 110 -6.55 -0.69 -5.23
N TRP A 111 -6.80 0.62 -5.28
CA TRP A 111 -5.95 1.60 -4.63
C TRP A 111 -5.81 1.37 -3.12
N ARG A 112 -6.89 0.98 -2.42
CA ARG A 112 -6.82 0.59 -1.00
C ARG A 112 -5.87 -0.59 -0.77
N VAL A 113 -5.89 -1.60 -1.64
CA VAL A 113 -4.99 -2.75 -1.56
C VAL A 113 -3.52 -2.31 -1.65
N LEU A 114 -3.22 -1.31 -2.48
CA LEU A 114 -1.87 -0.78 -2.63
C LEU A 114 -1.46 0.18 -1.51
N ALA A 115 -2.38 1.01 -1.01
CA ALA A 115 -2.08 2.09 -0.09
C ALA A 115 -1.44 1.60 1.22
N TYR A 116 -1.91 0.49 1.78
CA TYR A 116 -1.37 -0.04 3.05
C TYR A 116 0.06 -0.61 2.89
N PRO A 117 0.35 -1.49 1.92
CA PRO A 117 1.72 -1.90 1.63
C PRO A 117 2.64 -0.73 1.29
N LEU A 118 2.21 0.24 0.48
CA LEU A 118 3.02 1.43 0.18
C LEU A 118 3.30 2.25 1.44
N GLY A 119 2.31 2.45 2.31
CA GLY A 119 2.51 3.13 3.58
C GLY A 119 3.49 2.38 4.49
N PHE A 120 3.49 1.05 4.47
CA PHE A 120 4.52 0.26 5.13
C PHE A 120 5.90 0.47 4.51
N TYR A 121 6.00 0.55 3.18
CA TYR A 121 7.27 0.72 2.45
C TYR A 121 8.01 2.00 2.78
N LEU A 122 7.29 3.12 2.85
CA LEU A 122 7.85 4.47 2.75
C LEU A 122 9.05 4.74 3.68
N PRO A 123 9.02 4.34 4.97
CA PRO A 123 10.16 4.53 5.86
C PRO A 123 11.39 3.72 5.44
N PHE A 124 11.21 2.49 4.96
CA PHE A 124 12.31 1.62 4.53
C PHE A 124 12.95 2.07 3.22
N ALA A 125 12.19 2.76 2.37
CA ALA A 125 12.70 3.30 1.11
C ALA A 125 13.88 4.28 1.32
N ALA A 126 14.00 4.89 2.49
CA ALA A 126 15.12 5.76 2.85
C ALA A 126 16.45 5.01 3.04
N ILE A 127 16.37 3.72 3.37
CA ILE A 127 17.50 2.94 3.87
C ILE A 127 18.07 2.13 2.70
N PRO A 128 19.33 2.33 2.29
CA PRO A 128 19.87 1.75 1.06
C PRO A 128 19.70 0.23 0.91
N VAL A 129 19.82 -0.53 2.01
CA VAL A 129 19.68 -1.99 2.00
C VAL A 129 18.23 -2.42 2.17
N LEU A 130 17.47 -1.76 3.05
CA LEU A 130 16.07 -2.15 3.32
C LEU A 130 15.10 -1.65 2.24
N GLY A 131 15.46 -0.63 1.48
CA GLY A 131 14.66 -0.08 0.40
C GLY A 131 14.40 -1.10 -0.72
N PRO A 132 15.43 -1.70 -1.33
CA PRO A 132 15.24 -2.74 -2.34
C PRO A 132 14.54 -3.99 -1.79
N LEU A 133 14.89 -4.42 -0.57
CA LEU A 133 14.27 -5.59 0.06
C LEU A 133 12.78 -5.35 0.36
N GLY A 134 12.44 -4.17 0.86
CA GLY A 134 11.06 -3.75 1.10
C GLY A 134 10.26 -3.65 -0.20
N ALA A 135 10.85 -3.08 -1.26
CA ALA A 135 10.21 -3.01 -2.58
C ALA A 135 9.93 -4.41 -3.14
N ALA A 136 10.89 -5.34 -3.04
CA ALA A 136 10.73 -6.71 -3.47
C ALA A 136 9.64 -7.44 -2.66
N TYR A 137 9.67 -7.33 -1.33
CA TYR A 137 8.66 -7.93 -0.47
C TYR A 137 7.25 -7.41 -0.77
N ILE A 138 7.11 -6.10 -0.97
CA ILE A 138 5.80 -5.50 -1.26
C ILE A 138 5.33 -5.88 -2.65
N GLY A 139 6.18 -5.68 -3.67
CA GLY A 139 5.84 -5.94 -5.07
C GLY A 139 5.58 -7.41 -5.36
N LEU A 140 6.32 -8.33 -4.73
CA LEU A 140 6.22 -9.76 -5.01
C LEU A 140 5.36 -10.50 -3.98
N VAL A 141 5.21 -10.04 -2.74
CA VAL A 141 4.41 -10.76 -1.73
C VAL A 141 3.10 -10.06 -1.45
N LEU A 142 3.14 -8.83 -0.93
CA LEU A 142 1.94 -8.16 -0.43
C LEU A 142 0.98 -7.75 -1.55
N MET A 143 1.47 -7.16 -2.63
CA MET A 143 0.64 -6.71 -3.75
C MET A 143 -0.10 -7.85 -4.45
N PRO A 144 0.56 -8.94 -4.91
CA PRO A 144 -0.17 -10.02 -5.58
C PRO A 144 -1.12 -10.76 -4.64
N LEU A 145 -0.77 -10.90 -3.36
CA LEU A 145 -1.67 -11.48 -2.37
C LEU A 145 -2.91 -10.60 -2.19
N GLY A 146 -2.73 -9.30 -1.98
CA GLY A 146 -3.84 -8.38 -1.81
C GLY A 146 -4.74 -8.31 -3.03
N LEU A 147 -4.18 -8.29 -4.25
CA LEU A 147 -4.96 -8.35 -5.47
C LEU A 147 -5.76 -9.65 -5.58
N ALA A 148 -5.13 -10.79 -5.32
CA ALA A 148 -5.80 -12.10 -5.40
C ALA A 148 -6.95 -12.23 -4.39
N GLU A 149 -6.72 -11.88 -3.12
CA GLU A 149 -7.71 -12.01 -2.05
C GLU A 149 -8.85 -10.98 -2.15
N VAL A 150 -8.56 -9.77 -2.60
CA VAL A 150 -9.57 -8.69 -2.65
C VAL A 150 -10.35 -8.69 -3.96
N HIS A 151 -9.69 -8.93 -5.10
CA HIS A 151 -10.37 -8.97 -6.40
C HIS A 151 -10.83 -10.37 -6.80
N GLU A 152 -10.52 -11.40 -6.00
CA GLU A 152 -10.83 -12.81 -6.28
C GLU A 152 -10.29 -13.27 -7.64
N VAL A 153 -9.16 -12.71 -8.05
CA VAL A 153 -8.44 -13.12 -9.25
C VAL A 153 -7.51 -14.29 -8.92
N GLY A 154 -7.28 -15.17 -9.89
CA GLY A 154 -6.36 -16.30 -9.70
C GLY A 154 -4.98 -15.83 -9.22
N ARG A 155 -4.50 -16.41 -8.12
CA ARG A 155 -3.16 -16.14 -7.55
C ARG A 155 -2.01 -16.13 -8.57
N PRO A 156 -1.89 -17.08 -9.51
CA PRO A 156 -0.80 -17.03 -10.49
C PRO A 156 -0.88 -15.81 -11.41
N ARG A 157 -2.08 -15.39 -11.80
CA ARG A 157 -2.30 -14.20 -12.62
C ARG A 157 -1.85 -12.94 -11.88
N ALA A 158 -2.24 -12.80 -10.60
CA ALA A 158 -1.85 -11.65 -9.79
C ALA A 158 -0.32 -11.59 -9.63
N TRP A 159 0.33 -12.72 -9.36
CA TRP A 159 1.78 -12.82 -9.26
C TRP A 159 2.51 -12.45 -10.55
N LEU A 160 2.10 -13.03 -11.68
CA LEU A 160 2.72 -12.74 -12.98
C LEU A 160 2.60 -11.26 -13.34
N PHE A 161 1.43 -10.66 -13.09
CA PHE A 161 1.22 -9.24 -13.35
C PHE A 161 2.09 -8.37 -12.45
N CYS A 162 2.11 -8.63 -11.14
CA CYS A 162 2.95 -7.89 -10.19
C CYS A 162 4.45 -8.02 -10.52
N ALA A 163 4.90 -9.22 -10.92
CA ALA A 163 6.27 -9.44 -11.37
C ALA A 163 6.59 -8.64 -12.65
N ALA A 164 5.68 -8.62 -13.63
CA ALA A 164 5.84 -7.83 -14.84
C ALA A 164 5.92 -6.33 -14.55
N VAL A 165 5.07 -5.81 -13.66
CA VAL A 165 5.13 -4.41 -13.21
C VAL A 165 6.44 -4.11 -12.49
N GLY A 166 6.90 -5.00 -11.60
CA GLY A 166 8.17 -4.86 -10.90
C GLY A 166 9.37 -4.80 -11.85
N VAL A 167 9.41 -5.69 -12.85
CA VAL A 167 10.45 -5.71 -13.89
C VAL A 167 10.42 -4.43 -14.73
N ALA A 168 9.22 -4.00 -15.16
CA ALA A 168 9.07 -2.77 -15.94
C ALA A 168 9.55 -1.53 -15.17
N LEU A 169 9.14 -1.38 -13.90
CA LEU A 169 9.58 -0.27 -13.06
C LEU A 169 11.08 -0.32 -12.77
N GLY A 170 11.63 -1.51 -12.51
CA GLY A 170 13.07 -1.72 -12.33
C GLY A 170 13.87 -1.36 -13.59
N ALA A 171 13.37 -1.72 -14.77
CA ALA A 171 13.98 -1.34 -16.04
C ALA A 171 13.94 0.17 -16.26
N VAL A 172 12.80 0.82 -16.03
CA VAL A 172 12.68 2.29 -16.11
C VAL A 172 13.66 2.98 -15.17
N TYR A 173 13.76 2.51 -13.91
CA TYR A 173 14.73 3.04 -12.95
C TYR A 173 16.18 2.86 -13.43
N TYR A 174 16.52 1.67 -13.91
CA TYR A 174 17.86 1.39 -14.44
C TYR A 174 18.22 2.34 -15.59
N PHE A 175 17.36 2.46 -16.60
CA PHE A 175 17.61 3.36 -17.73
C PHE A 175 17.68 4.83 -17.32
N ALA A 176 16.82 5.28 -16.39
CA ALA A 176 16.87 6.65 -15.87
C ALA A 176 18.11 6.94 -15.01
N SER A 177 18.76 5.92 -14.45
CA SER A 177 19.98 6.05 -13.65
C SER A 177 21.28 5.99 -14.46
N VAL A 178 21.22 5.45 -15.68
CA VAL A 178 22.38 5.26 -16.57
C VAL A 178 22.43 6.33 -17.68
N ALA A 179 21.30 6.97 -17.98
CA ALA A 179 21.20 8.09 -18.92
C ALA A 179 21.58 9.43 -18.27
#